data_AF-A7I0C0-F1
#
_entry.id   AF-A7I0C0-F1
#
_cell.length_a   1.000
_cell.length_b   1.000
_cell.length_c   1.000
_cell.angle_alpha   90.00
_cell.angle_beta   90.00
_cell.angle_gamma   90.00
#
_symmetry.space_group_name_H-M   'P 1'
#
loop_
_entity.id
_entity.type
_entity.pdbx_description
1 polymer ?
#
loop_
_entity_poly.entity_id
_entity_poly.type
_entity_poly.pdbx_seq_one_letter_code
_entity_poly.pdbx_strand_id
1 'polypeptide(L)'
;MKNNISDFVSNNENFSTSKNEIKSGLFNTSGVLEGVISKAQAKNYIRKYLNTALFSISANDRAEILEEFDEDQDIVPYDISFRYTYDIKHSPLGLAGGFESNGKIKILTPEYAVILKQIFGTDEFLNVNIIKNLSDTKTALKFENANFEGFSTKNLEILSTNDNDGKIKDVAIKLGNFSLIDQIKIIIDDINTNISYDKAVDFSDIKSLIDINYNSELKIKSAEISGIGGSVKLANITDNAHSNNDGDMMAAKENLKIGEISIFNNVLKNANLAVSIKADKNLVGKFIEASEHVDFLDDKNALNKIFNAFGKGLEMNIDNFSVENSANNSLNFNLMMSLKDLKDIDVNNEEDFINKIAPNFALKGEFNAIPDIKTFLSPYLTATELSTLNDIENSEFFVRNSDKLSLKFAYDPQKIDILINDKISLKQYGGILGIFATRDDAEIQRTATNLMTLLGDVSAYYTSQAQFANNLSDMTNVPLEDEKYLITNNKKCLEIEISGLDIIVKKSLDQYDRICQKLYQDYTVANSLEQGKFSVFQVEP
;
A
#
# COMPACT_ATOMS: atom_id res chain seq x y z
N MET A 1 2.20 -33.73 40.46
CA MET A 1 0.91 -33.58 39.73
C MET A 1 0.08 -32.44 40.32
N LYS A 2 -0.27 -32.45 41.63
CA LYS A 2 -0.80 -31.25 42.32
C LYS A 2 0.19 -30.08 42.33
N ASN A 3 1.48 -30.36 42.53
CA ASN A 3 2.51 -29.32 42.69
C ASN A 3 2.59 -28.37 41.47
N ASN A 4 2.79 -28.83 40.23
CA ASN A 4 2.95 -27.88 39.11
C ASN A 4 1.73 -26.97 38.82
N ILE A 5 0.48 -27.44 38.97
CA ILE A 5 -0.70 -26.58 38.81
C ILE A 5 -0.88 -25.70 40.04
N SER A 6 -0.70 -26.26 41.25
CA SER A 6 -0.75 -25.49 42.49
C SER A 6 0.33 -24.41 42.53
N ASP A 7 1.53 -24.68 42.04
CA ASP A 7 2.68 -23.77 41.99
C ASP A 7 2.44 -22.68 40.94
N PHE A 8 1.93 -23.02 39.75
CA PHE A 8 1.49 -22.03 38.76
C PHE A 8 0.40 -21.11 39.32
N VAL A 9 -0.55 -21.66 40.07
CA VAL A 9 -1.66 -20.91 40.69
C VAL A 9 -1.19 -20.06 41.88
N SER A 10 -0.17 -20.50 42.61
CA SER A 10 0.34 -19.82 43.81
C SER A 10 1.36 -18.73 43.49
N ASN A 11 2.09 -18.85 42.38
CA ASN A 11 3.15 -17.92 41.97
C ASN A 11 2.80 -17.18 40.66
N ASN A 12 1.51 -16.97 40.40
CA ASN A 12 1.09 -16.26 39.19
C ASN A 12 1.29 -14.76 39.36
N GLU A 13 2.14 -14.16 38.54
CA GLU A 13 2.33 -12.70 38.53
C GLU A 13 1.17 -11.96 37.86
N ASN A 14 0.35 -12.68 37.07
CA ASN A 14 -0.70 -12.09 36.25
C ASN A 14 -2.05 -11.88 36.94
N PHE A 15 -2.33 -12.65 37.99
CA PHE A 15 -3.54 -12.51 38.80
C PHE A 15 -3.32 -13.10 40.18
N SER A 16 -4.08 -12.60 41.16
CA SER A 16 -4.15 -13.22 42.47
C SER A 16 -5.21 -14.32 42.48
N THR A 17 -4.92 -15.45 43.11
CA THR A 17 -5.87 -16.57 43.20
C THR A 17 -6.76 -16.41 44.41
N SER A 18 -8.08 -16.41 44.19
CA SER A 18 -9.09 -16.34 45.26
C SER A 18 -9.68 -17.72 45.57
N LYS A 19 -9.75 -18.62 44.58
CA LYS A 19 -10.26 -19.98 44.75
C LYS A 19 -9.54 -20.95 43.83
N ASN A 20 -9.22 -22.15 44.32
CA ASN A 20 -8.67 -23.23 43.50
C ASN A 20 -9.22 -24.58 43.96
N GLU A 21 -9.97 -25.25 43.10
CA GLU A 21 -10.49 -26.60 43.32
C GLU A 21 -9.96 -27.54 42.24
N ILE A 22 -9.32 -28.64 42.64
CA ILE A 22 -8.72 -29.62 41.72
C ILE A 22 -9.26 -31.01 42.02
N LYS A 23 -9.79 -31.67 40.99
CA LYS A 23 -10.18 -33.09 40.99
C LYS A 23 -9.22 -33.85 40.08
N SER A 24 -8.39 -34.69 40.68
CA SER A 24 -7.40 -35.49 39.95
C SER A 24 -7.84 -36.95 39.83
N GLY A 25 -7.77 -37.48 38.61
CA GLY A 25 -7.86 -38.90 38.28
C GLY A 25 -6.57 -39.40 37.62
N LEU A 26 -6.53 -40.68 37.26
CA LEU A 26 -5.32 -41.32 36.71
C LEU A 26 -4.87 -40.72 35.36
N PHE A 27 -5.84 -40.45 34.47
CA PHE A 27 -5.60 -39.92 33.12
C PHE A 27 -6.26 -38.56 32.86
N ASN A 28 -7.07 -38.08 33.81
CA ASN A 28 -7.81 -36.83 33.67
C ASN A 28 -7.66 -35.98 34.92
N THR A 29 -7.55 -34.67 34.76
CA THR A 29 -7.66 -33.69 35.85
C THR A 29 -8.70 -32.66 35.45
N SER A 30 -9.61 -32.32 36.35
CA SER A 30 -10.53 -31.20 36.15
C SER A 30 -10.50 -30.25 37.34
N GLY A 31 -10.92 -29.01 37.14
CA GLY A 31 -10.86 -28.03 38.20
C GLY A 31 -11.53 -26.71 37.89
N VAL A 32 -11.58 -25.89 38.93
CA VAL A 32 -12.07 -24.51 38.90
C VAL A 32 -11.03 -23.64 39.57
N LEU A 33 -10.57 -22.62 38.85
CA LEU A 33 -9.71 -21.56 39.34
C LEU A 33 -10.50 -20.25 39.32
N GLU A 34 -10.53 -19.51 40.41
CA GLU A 34 -10.99 -18.13 40.43
C GLU A 34 -9.82 -17.22 40.74
N GLY A 35 -9.69 -16.18 39.93
CA GLY A 35 -8.62 -15.20 40.02
C GLY A 35 -9.14 -13.78 39.98
N VAL A 36 -8.33 -12.86 40.48
CA VAL A 36 -8.59 -11.42 40.46
C VAL A 36 -7.38 -10.72 39.85
N ILE A 37 -7.61 -10.03 38.74
CA ILE A 37 -6.68 -9.05 38.18
C ILE A 37 -7.08 -7.71 38.78
N SER A 38 -6.21 -7.12 39.61
CA SER A 38 -6.50 -5.81 40.20
C SER A 38 -6.58 -4.72 39.12
N LYS A 39 -7.32 -3.64 39.40
CA LYS A 39 -7.35 -2.44 38.56
C LYS A 39 -5.96 -1.95 38.18
N ALA A 40 -5.02 -1.95 39.14
CA ALA A 40 -3.64 -1.55 38.91
C ALA A 40 -2.90 -2.48 37.95
N GLN A 41 -3.06 -3.80 38.10
CA GLN A 41 -2.48 -4.79 37.17
C GLN A 41 -3.07 -4.65 35.77
N ALA A 42 -4.39 -4.54 35.65
CA ALA A 42 -5.07 -4.35 34.37
C ALA A 42 -4.60 -3.07 33.66
N LYS A 43 -4.51 -1.94 34.38
CA LYS A 43 -3.94 -0.69 33.85
C LYS A 43 -2.50 -0.88 33.38
N ASN A 44 -1.66 -1.56 34.16
CA ASN A 44 -0.27 -1.85 33.76
C ASN A 44 -0.19 -2.72 32.50
N TYR A 45 -1.09 -3.69 32.30
CA TYR A 45 -1.13 -4.48 31.07
C TYR A 45 -1.48 -3.65 29.84
N ILE A 46 -2.53 -2.83 29.95
CA ILE A 46 -2.94 -1.95 28.84
C ILE A 46 -1.84 -0.95 28.53
N ARG A 47 -1.25 -0.32 29.56
CA ARG A 47 -0.12 0.61 29.40
C ARG A 47 1.07 -0.06 28.72
N LYS A 48 1.44 -1.28 29.15
CA LYS A 48 2.53 -2.05 28.53
C LYS A 48 2.23 -2.30 27.05
N TYR A 49 0.99 -2.70 26.72
CA TYR A 49 0.57 -2.92 25.34
C TYR A 49 0.69 -1.63 24.50
N LEU A 50 0.13 -0.50 24.98
CA LEU A 50 0.21 0.80 24.30
C LEU A 50 1.66 1.25 24.07
N ASN A 51 2.53 1.02 25.05
CA ASN A 51 3.97 1.27 24.90
C ASN A 51 4.61 0.41 23.79
N THR A 52 4.16 -0.84 23.62
CA THR A 52 4.70 -1.79 22.63
C THR A 52 3.91 -1.87 21.32
N ALA A 53 2.89 -1.04 21.09
CA ALA A 53 2.16 -1.03 19.83
C ALA A 53 3.05 -0.39 18.74
N LEU A 54 3.75 -1.23 17.97
CA LEU A 54 4.96 -0.81 17.26
C LEU A 54 4.77 -0.27 15.84
N PHE A 55 3.55 -0.24 15.30
CA PHE A 55 3.41 -0.08 13.84
C PHE A 55 2.35 0.92 13.35
N SER A 56 1.68 1.68 14.22
CA SER A 56 0.55 2.51 13.75
C SER A 56 0.41 3.87 14.43
N ILE A 57 1.28 4.23 15.39
CA ILE A 57 1.12 5.42 16.21
C ILE A 57 2.49 6.09 16.36
N SER A 58 2.57 7.38 16.00
CA SER A 58 3.79 8.17 16.12
C SER A 58 4.22 8.28 17.59
N ALA A 59 5.49 8.62 17.87
CA ALA A 59 5.94 8.76 19.26
C ALA A 59 5.16 9.85 20.01
N ASN A 60 4.77 10.93 19.31
CA ASN A 60 4.00 12.03 19.88
C ASN A 60 2.56 11.61 20.18
N ASP A 61 1.86 11.01 19.20
CA ASP A 61 0.49 10.52 19.42
C ASP A 61 0.46 9.45 20.51
N ARG A 62 1.51 8.62 20.60
CA ARG A 62 1.66 7.62 21.66
C ARG A 62 1.81 8.29 23.02
N ALA A 63 2.62 9.34 23.12
CA ALA A 63 2.79 10.08 24.36
C ALA A 63 1.48 10.74 24.79
N GLU A 64 0.73 11.34 23.87
CA GLU A 64 -0.59 11.92 24.11
C GLU A 64 -1.60 10.86 24.56
N ILE A 65 -1.70 9.72 23.86
CA ILE A 65 -2.56 8.59 24.25
C ILE A 65 -2.19 8.05 25.63
N LEU A 66 -0.89 7.98 25.96
CA LEU A 66 -0.43 7.53 27.28
C LEU A 66 -0.74 8.55 28.37
N GLU A 67 -0.64 9.84 28.07
CA GLU A 67 -1.01 10.92 28.99
C GLU A 67 -2.51 10.89 29.28
N GLU A 68 -3.35 10.82 28.24
CA GLU A 68 -4.81 10.64 28.38
C GLU A 68 -5.16 9.37 29.16
N PHE A 69 -4.47 8.26 28.87
CA PHE A 69 -4.67 6.99 29.58
C PHE A 69 -4.30 7.06 31.06
N ASP A 70 -3.25 7.81 31.39
CA ASP A 70 -2.77 8.00 32.77
C ASP A 70 -3.68 8.96 33.56
N GLU A 71 -4.21 9.99 32.91
CA GLU A 71 -5.14 10.95 33.50
C GLU A 71 -6.52 10.34 33.77
N ASP A 72 -7.00 9.45 32.90
CA ASP A 72 -8.30 8.80 33.06
C ASP A 72 -8.25 7.69 34.13
N GLN A 73 -8.69 8.09 35.33
CA GLN A 73 -8.80 7.20 36.48
C GLN A 73 -9.82 6.06 36.26
N ASP A 74 -10.74 6.19 35.31
CA ASP A 74 -11.91 5.32 35.14
C ASP A 74 -11.82 4.33 33.96
N ILE A 75 -10.75 4.32 33.16
CA ILE A 75 -10.55 3.34 32.06
C ILE A 75 -10.72 1.89 32.51
N VAL A 76 -10.26 1.57 33.72
CA VAL A 76 -10.50 0.29 34.39
C VAL A 76 -11.19 0.61 35.71
N PRO A 77 -12.53 0.67 35.76
CA PRO A 77 -13.21 1.18 36.95
C PRO A 77 -13.20 0.18 38.12
N TYR A 78 -13.12 -1.12 37.85
CA TYR A 78 -13.20 -2.20 38.84
C TYR A 78 -12.12 -3.27 38.65
N ASP A 79 -11.82 -4.01 39.73
CA ASP A 79 -11.04 -5.26 39.65
C ASP A 79 -11.75 -6.28 38.77
N ILE A 80 -10.98 -7.07 38.02
CA ILE A 80 -11.49 -8.09 37.11
C ILE A 80 -11.39 -9.45 37.81
N SER A 81 -12.49 -9.86 38.43
CA SER A 81 -12.66 -11.21 38.96
C SER A 81 -13.13 -12.14 37.86
N PHE A 82 -12.52 -13.31 37.74
CA PHE A 82 -12.86 -14.31 36.73
C PHE A 82 -12.84 -15.73 37.30
N ARG A 83 -13.52 -16.65 36.61
CA ARG A 83 -13.49 -18.09 36.85
C ARG A 83 -13.00 -18.79 35.59
N TYR A 84 -11.96 -19.59 35.72
CA TYR A 84 -11.49 -20.54 34.72
C TYR A 84 -11.87 -21.96 35.12
N THR A 85 -12.77 -22.59 34.36
CA THR A 85 -13.13 -24.01 34.53
C THR A 85 -12.41 -24.82 33.48
N TYR A 86 -11.79 -25.94 33.85
CA TYR A 86 -10.97 -26.71 32.91
C TYR A 86 -11.03 -28.22 33.11
N ASP A 87 -10.79 -28.93 32.03
CA ASP A 87 -10.59 -30.38 31.94
C ASP A 87 -9.30 -30.66 31.16
N ILE A 88 -8.42 -31.48 31.74
CA ILE A 88 -7.13 -31.86 31.18
C ILE A 88 -7.10 -33.38 31.01
N LYS A 89 -6.77 -33.84 29.81
CA LYS A 89 -6.46 -35.24 29.49
C LYS A 89 -4.95 -35.39 29.37
N HIS A 90 -4.38 -36.34 30.12
CA HIS A 90 -2.95 -36.59 30.14
C HIS A 90 -2.56 -37.67 29.14
N SER A 91 -1.35 -37.56 28.61
CA SER A 91 -0.70 -38.68 27.90
C SER A 91 -0.58 -39.91 28.81
N PRO A 92 -0.59 -41.15 28.27
CA PRO A 92 -0.28 -42.35 29.03
C PRO A 92 1.11 -42.32 29.69
N LEU A 93 2.03 -41.50 29.18
CA LEU A 93 3.36 -41.25 29.76
C LEU A 93 3.34 -40.15 30.85
N GLY A 94 2.16 -39.68 31.26
CA GLY A 94 1.96 -38.55 32.15
C GLY A 94 2.18 -37.18 31.47
N LEU A 95 2.15 -36.10 32.25
CA LEU A 95 2.30 -34.71 31.76
C LEU A 95 3.58 -34.47 30.96
N ALA A 96 4.66 -35.17 31.28
CA ALA A 96 5.93 -35.09 30.54
C ALA A 96 5.79 -35.60 29.10
N GLY A 97 4.82 -36.47 28.84
CA GLY A 97 4.46 -36.93 27.50
C GLY A 97 3.41 -36.07 26.79
N GLY A 98 3.00 -34.94 27.38
CA GLY A 98 2.00 -34.04 26.83
C GLY A 98 0.61 -34.11 27.48
N PHE A 99 -0.25 -33.16 27.12
CA PHE A 99 -1.64 -33.08 27.58
C PHE A 99 -2.53 -32.29 26.61
N GLU A 100 -3.83 -32.51 26.71
CA GLU A 100 -4.86 -31.67 26.09
C GLU A 100 -5.72 -31.05 27.19
N SER A 101 -5.82 -29.72 27.22
CA SER A 101 -6.65 -28.94 28.12
C SER A 101 -7.78 -28.28 27.34
N ASN A 102 -8.99 -28.37 27.87
CA ASN A 102 -10.14 -27.60 27.42
C ASN A 102 -10.65 -26.80 28.62
N GLY A 103 -10.74 -25.49 28.49
CA GLY A 103 -11.22 -24.64 29.56
C GLY A 103 -12.06 -23.47 29.08
N LYS A 104 -12.72 -22.83 30.04
CA LYS A 104 -13.67 -21.75 29.80
C LYS A 104 -13.47 -20.65 30.82
N ILE A 105 -13.45 -19.41 30.35
CA ILE A 105 -13.31 -18.21 31.18
C ILE A 105 -14.67 -17.52 31.29
N LYS A 106 -15.08 -17.29 32.54
CA LYS A 106 -16.27 -16.53 32.91
C LYS A 106 -15.88 -15.32 33.75
N ILE A 107 -16.43 -14.15 33.47
CA ILE A 107 -16.25 -12.97 34.32
C ILE A 107 -17.23 -13.00 35.50
N LEU A 108 -16.70 -12.68 36.69
CA LEU A 108 -17.44 -12.65 37.95
C LEU A 108 -17.71 -11.22 38.44
N THR A 109 -16.94 -10.23 38.00
CA THR A 109 -17.22 -8.81 38.30
C THR A 109 -18.55 -8.41 37.65
N PRO A 110 -19.58 -8.02 38.43
CA PRO A 110 -20.93 -7.79 37.92
C PRO A 110 -21.01 -6.78 36.78
N GLU A 111 -20.28 -5.68 36.88
CA GLU A 111 -20.29 -4.56 35.93
C GLU A 111 -19.77 -5.00 34.56
N TYR A 112 -18.63 -5.71 34.52
CA TYR A 112 -18.10 -6.28 33.29
C TYR A 112 -18.95 -7.45 32.76
N ALA A 113 -19.57 -8.25 33.65
CA ALA A 113 -20.43 -9.36 33.23
C ALA A 113 -21.70 -8.88 32.52
N VAL A 114 -22.25 -7.71 32.88
CA VAL A 114 -23.36 -7.08 32.15
C VAL A 114 -22.94 -6.69 30.74
N ILE A 115 -21.78 -6.03 30.61
CA ILE A 115 -21.24 -5.61 29.30
C ILE A 115 -20.98 -6.84 28.41
N LEU A 116 -20.35 -7.89 28.94
CA LEU A 116 -20.10 -9.12 28.18
C LEU A 116 -21.38 -9.83 27.77
N LYS A 117 -22.43 -9.83 28.58
CA LYS A 117 -23.74 -10.37 28.18
C LYS A 117 -24.39 -9.57 27.06
N GLN A 118 -24.19 -8.25 27.03
CA GLN A 118 -24.67 -7.42 25.93
C GLN A 118 -23.91 -7.72 24.64
N ILE A 119 -22.60 -7.90 24.71
CA ILE A 119 -21.75 -8.16 23.53
C ILE A 119 -21.86 -9.61 23.07
N PHE A 120 -21.65 -10.59 23.95
CA PHE A 120 -21.50 -12.01 23.62
C PHE A 120 -22.74 -12.86 23.93
N GLY A 121 -23.79 -12.28 24.53
CA GLY A 121 -24.94 -13.04 25.04
C GLY A 121 -24.64 -13.85 26.32
N THR A 122 -23.39 -13.84 26.79
CA THR A 122 -22.92 -14.60 27.95
C THR A 122 -21.75 -13.89 28.64
N ASP A 123 -21.56 -14.15 29.93
CA ASP A 123 -20.37 -13.75 30.70
C ASP A 123 -19.27 -14.82 30.67
N GLU A 124 -19.55 -16.01 30.13
CA GLU A 124 -18.62 -17.10 29.78
C GLU A 124 -18.25 -16.99 28.29
N PHE A 125 -17.40 -16.03 27.96
CA PHE A 125 -17.21 -15.52 26.60
C PHE A 125 -16.01 -16.13 25.85
N LEU A 126 -15.14 -16.85 26.54
CA LEU A 126 -13.86 -17.34 25.98
C LEU A 126 -13.62 -18.80 26.36
N ASN A 127 -13.48 -19.64 25.34
CA ASN A 127 -13.02 -21.01 25.45
C ASN A 127 -11.53 -21.08 25.11
N VAL A 128 -10.75 -21.80 25.92
CA VAL A 128 -9.30 -21.96 25.78
C VAL A 128 -9.00 -23.43 25.59
N ASN A 129 -8.44 -23.81 24.44
CA ASN A 129 -7.92 -25.15 24.20
C ASN A 129 -6.39 -25.10 24.10
N ILE A 130 -5.72 -26.00 24.82
CA ILE A 130 -4.25 -26.09 24.82
C ILE A 130 -3.87 -27.54 24.58
N ILE A 131 -3.04 -27.79 23.57
CA ILE A 131 -2.46 -29.11 23.30
C ILE A 131 -0.95 -28.98 23.45
N LYS A 132 -0.40 -29.59 24.50
CA LYS A 132 1.04 -29.68 24.73
C LYS A 132 1.53 -31.04 24.27
N ASN A 133 2.45 -31.07 23.31
CA ASN A 133 3.21 -32.26 22.95
C ASN A 133 4.66 -32.13 23.44
N LEU A 134 5.51 -33.09 23.07
CA LEU A 134 6.93 -33.11 23.40
C LEU A 134 7.73 -31.96 22.76
N SER A 135 7.27 -31.46 21.61
CA SER A 135 8.03 -30.50 20.78
C SER A 135 7.39 -29.11 20.68
N ASP A 136 6.09 -29.02 20.95
CA ASP A 136 5.31 -27.82 20.70
C ASP A 136 4.10 -27.71 21.65
N THR A 137 3.58 -26.49 21.75
CA THR A 137 2.36 -26.15 22.46
C THR A 137 1.44 -25.45 21.47
N LYS A 138 0.26 -26.00 21.23
CA LYS A 138 -0.78 -25.37 20.42
C LYS A 138 -1.82 -24.76 21.34
N THR A 139 -2.19 -23.51 21.09
CA THR A 139 -3.21 -22.80 21.85
C THR A 139 -4.30 -22.32 20.89
N ALA A 140 -5.55 -22.48 21.29
CA ALA A 140 -6.70 -21.93 20.60
C ALA A 140 -7.57 -21.13 21.59
N LEU A 141 -7.75 -19.84 21.31
CA LEU A 141 -8.63 -18.94 22.01
C LEU A 141 -9.87 -18.73 21.15
N LYS A 142 -10.99 -19.33 21.56
CA LYS A 142 -12.27 -19.30 20.83
C LYS A 142 -13.25 -18.42 21.57
N PHE A 143 -13.58 -17.28 20.98
CA PHE A 143 -14.55 -16.34 21.54
C PHE A 143 -15.97 -16.77 21.17
N GLU A 144 -16.90 -16.51 22.07
CA GLU A 144 -18.32 -16.58 21.75
C GLU A 144 -18.68 -15.54 20.68
N ASN A 145 -19.80 -15.75 20.00
CA ASN A 145 -20.26 -14.82 18.97
C ASN A 145 -20.59 -13.47 19.60
N ALA A 146 -20.12 -12.38 19.00
CA ALA A 146 -20.44 -11.04 19.45
C ALA A 146 -21.55 -10.42 18.58
N ASN A 147 -22.50 -9.75 19.20
CA ASN A 147 -23.61 -9.06 18.57
C ASN A 147 -24.09 -7.91 19.45
N PHE A 148 -23.95 -6.68 18.97
CA PHE A 148 -24.51 -5.48 19.60
C PHE A 148 -24.97 -4.50 18.50
N GLU A 149 -25.54 -3.36 18.88
CA GLU A 149 -26.18 -2.45 17.91
C GLU A 149 -25.25 -2.07 16.76
N GLY A 150 -25.64 -2.44 15.53
CA GLY A 150 -24.86 -2.19 14.31
C GLY A 150 -23.65 -3.10 14.10
N PHE A 151 -23.32 -4.03 14.99
CA PHE A 151 -22.13 -4.89 14.87
C PHE A 151 -22.45 -6.35 15.18
N SER A 152 -21.97 -7.27 14.35
CA SER A 152 -21.97 -8.70 14.69
C SER A 152 -20.74 -9.40 14.13
N THR A 153 -20.22 -10.36 14.87
CA THR A 153 -19.17 -11.26 14.41
C THR A 153 -19.34 -12.66 14.98
N LYS A 154 -18.93 -13.68 14.22
CA LYS A 154 -19.02 -15.08 14.61
C LYS A 154 -17.67 -15.77 14.58
N ASN A 155 -17.52 -16.80 15.42
CA ASN A 155 -16.41 -17.75 15.36
C ASN A 155 -15.01 -17.09 15.35
N LEU A 156 -14.80 -16.03 16.15
CA LEU A 156 -13.46 -15.46 16.32
C LEU A 156 -12.58 -16.48 17.05
N GLU A 157 -11.51 -16.93 16.40
CA GLU A 157 -10.54 -17.88 16.94
C GLU A 157 -9.12 -17.34 16.72
N ILE A 158 -8.32 -17.29 17.78
CA ILE A 158 -6.88 -17.02 17.69
C ILE A 158 -6.14 -18.32 18.00
N LEU A 159 -5.27 -18.73 17.09
CA LEU A 159 -4.49 -19.94 17.15
C LEU A 159 -3.02 -19.58 17.25
N SER A 160 -2.27 -20.27 18.10
CA SER A 160 -0.81 -20.18 18.11
C SER A 160 -0.18 -21.55 18.25
N THR A 161 1.00 -21.72 17.64
CA THR A 161 1.91 -22.81 17.92
C THR A 161 3.19 -22.21 18.48
N ASN A 162 3.61 -22.68 19.64
CA ASN A 162 4.83 -22.26 20.31
C ASN A 162 5.77 -23.46 20.48
N ASP A 163 7.07 -23.25 20.47
CA ASP A 163 8.03 -24.29 20.87
C ASP A 163 8.07 -24.47 22.41
N ASN A 164 9.03 -25.26 22.89
CA ASN A 164 9.16 -25.51 24.33
C ASN A 164 9.74 -24.34 25.11
N ASP A 165 10.41 -23.40 24.44
CA ASP A 165 10.95 -22.17 25.03
C ASP A 165 9.92 -21.02 25.00
N GLY A 166 8.73 -21.27 24.43
CA GLY A 166 7.64 -20.30 24.32
C GLY A 166 7.71 -19.44 23.06
N LYS A 167 8.70 -19.63 22.18
CA LYS A 167 8.85 -18.88 20.93
C LYS A 167 7.78 -19.30 19.93
N ILE A 168 7.32 -18.34 19.13
CA ILE A 168 6.19 -18.53 18.22
C ILE A 168 6.65 -19.17 16.91
N LYS A 169 6.03 -20.29 16.53
CA LYS A 169 6.20 -20.94 15.23
C LYS A 169 5.12 -20.57 14.24
N ASP A 170 3.87 -20.51 14.72
CA ASP A 170 2.71 -20.20 13.89
C ASP A 170 1.72 -19.33 14.67
N VAL A 171 1.04 -18.42 13.97
CA VAL A 171 -0.12 -17.67 14.47
C VAL A 171 -1.18 -17.67 13.39
N ALA A 172 -2.42 -17.99 13.75
CA ALA A 172 -3.55 -17.87 12.85
C ALA A 172 -4.73 -17.16 13.53
N ILE A 173 -5.48 -16.40 12.75
CA ILE A 173 -6.73 -15.78 13.17
C ILE A 173 -7.82 -16.28 12.21
N LYS A 174 -8.91 -16.77 12.79
CA LYS A 174 -10.13 -17.08 12.04
C LYS A 174 -11.25 -16.19 12.54
N LEU A 175 -12.03 -15.70 11.59
CA LEU A 175 -13.26 -14.96 11.82
C LEU A 175 -14.30 -15.55 10.89
N GLY A 176 -15.49 -15.87 11.40
CA GLY A 176 -16.63 -16.23 10.56
C GLY A 176 -17.25 -14.99 9.92
N ASN A 177 -18.58 -14.94 9.85
CA ASN A 177 -19.28 -13.76 9.37
C ASN A 177 -19.05 -12.56 10.28
N PHE A 178 -18.65 -11.44 9.69
CA PHE A 178 -18.57 -10.11 10.29
C PHE A 178 -19.57 -9.19 9.58
N SER A 179 -20.26 -8.35 10.34
CA SER A 179 -21.17 -7.36 9.80
C SER A 179 -21.09 -6.08 10.63
N LEU A 180 -20.91 -4.94 9.95
CA LEU A 180 -21.09 -3.61 10.49
C LEU A 180 -22.21 -2.93 9.69
N ILE A 181 -23.25 -2.47 10.37
CA ILE A 181 -24.42 -1.82 9.77
C ILE A 181 -24.61 -0.48 10.46
N ASP A 182 -24.15 0.55 9.77
CA ASP A 182 -24.42 1.95 10.10
C ASP A 182 -24.95 2.64 8.82
N GLN A 183 -24.61 3.90 8.57
CA GLN A 183 -24.83 4.58 7.28
C GLN A 183 -24.22 3.81 6.09
N ILE A 184 -23.15 3.05 6.37
CA ILE A 184 -22.50 2.12 5.45
C ILE A 184 -22.64 0.71 6.01
N LYS A 185 -22.95 -0.25 5.14
CA LYS A 185 -23.03 -1.66 5.47
C LYS A 185 -21.79 -2.39 4.96
N ILE A 186 -21.04 -2.99 5.87
CA ILE A 186 -19.88 -3.83 5.61
C ILE A 186 -20.21 -5.25 6.03
N ILE A 187 -20.13 -6.21 5.11
CA ILE A 187 -20.23 -7.64 5.39
C ILE A 187 -18.94 -8.30 4.96
N ILE A 188 -18.35 -9.14 5.81
CA ILE A 188 -17.24 -10.01 5.44
C ILE A 188 -17.61 -11.43 5.84
N ASP A 189 -17.54 -12.36 4.90
CA ASP A 189 -17.74 -13.78 5.16
C ASP A 189 -16.37 -14.46 5.24
N ASP A 190 -16.13 -15.13 6.36
CA ASP A 190 -15.02 -16.02 6.63
C ASP A 190 -13.63 -15.42 6.29
N ILE A 191 -12.97 -14.84 7.30
CA ILE A 191 -11.56 -14.44 7.25
C ILE A 191 -10.72 -15.54 7.89
N ASN A 192 -9.72 -16.03 7.18
CA ASN A 192 -8.72 -16.93 7.74
C ASN A 192 -7.34 -16.38 7.39
N THR A 193 -6.52 -16.09 8.40
CA THR A 193 -5.12 -15.73 8.21
C THR A 193 -4.24 -16.67 9.00
N ASN A 194 -3.08 -17.01 8.44
CA ASN A 194 -2.04 -17.80 9.08
C ASN A 194 -0.68 -17.21 8.72
N ILE A 195 0.22 -17.13 9.69
CA ILE A 195 1.62 -16.80 9.52
C ILE A 195 2.44 -17.91 10.18
N SER A 196 3.36 -18.49 9.44
CA SER A 196 4.27 -19.55 9.89
C SER A 196 5.72 -19.13 9.67
N TYR A 197 6.59 -19.48 10.60
CA TYR A 197 8.00 -19.12 10.59
C TYR A 197 8.87 -20.37 10.44
N ASP A 198 9.90 -20.32 9.60
CA ASP A 198 10.82 -21.46 9.42
C ASP A 198 11.58 -21.80 10.72
N LYS A 199 11.80 -20.78 11.56
CA LYS A 199 12.39 -20.87 12.90
C LYS A 199 11.50 -20.14 13.89
N ALA A 200 11.37 -20.69 15.09
CA ALA A 200 10.55 -20.08 16.12
C ALA A 200 11.09 -18.68 16.51
N VAL A 201 10.18 -17.71 16.59
CA VAL A 201 10.47 -16.28 16.72
C VAL A 201 10.21 -15.80 18.14
N ASP A 202 11.09 -14.92 18.61
CA ASP A 202 10.89 -14.12 19.80
C ASP A 202 10.64 -12.66 19.37
N PHE A 203 9.41 -12.17 19.57
CA PHE A 203 9.03 -10.81 19.16
C PHE A 203 9.57 -9.71 20.08
N SER A 204 10.32 -10.06 21.13
CA SER A 204 10.97 -9.05 21.98
C SER A 204 12.11 -8.31 21.27
N ASP A 205 12.68 -8.87 20.19
CA ASP A 205 13.70 -8.23 19.35
C ASP A 205 13.23 -8.11 17.90
N ILE A 206 12.59 -6.98 17.58
CA ILE A 206 12.05 -6.67 16.24
C ILE A 206 13.14 -6.68 15.18
N LYS A 207 14.40 -6.31 15.51
CA LYS A 207 15.49 -6.28 14.53
C LYS A 207 15.82 -7.66 14.02
N SER A 208 15.57 -8.70 14.83
CA SER A 208 15.72 -10.09 14.40
C SER A 208 14.74 -10.49 13.28
N LEU A 209 13.62 -9.75 13.09
CA LEU A 209 12.64 -10.04 12.04
C LEU A 209 13.20 -9.89 10.62
N ILE A 210 14.25 -9.09 10.42
CA ILE A 210 14.92 -8.95 9.11
C ILE A 210 15.53 -10.29 8.66
N ASP A 211 15.94 -11.13 9.61
CA ASP A 211 16.57 -12.42 9.34
C ASP A 211 15.58 -13.59 9.29
N ILE A 212 14.28 -13.31 9.52
CA ILE A 212 13.26 -14.34 9.68
C ILE A 212 12.57 -14.63 8.35
N ASN A 213 12.64 -15.91 7.98
CA ASN A 213 11.83 -16.46 6.91
C ASN A 213 10.42 -16.74 7.43
N TYR A 214 9.42 -16.35 6.64
CA TYR A 214 8.03 -16.60 6.97
C TYR A 214 7.22 -16.89 5.72
N ASN A 215 6.10 -17.58 5.94
CA ASN A 215 5.02 -17.74 4.98
C ASN A 215 3.74 -17.23 5.63
N SER A 216 2.99 -16.40 4.93
CA SER A 216 1.67 -15.95 5.35
C SER A 216 0.62 -16.25 4.29
N GLU A 217 -0.58 -16.56 4.74
CA GLU A 217 -1.75 -16.75 3.90
C GLU A 217 -2.91 -15.98 4.53
N LEU A 218 -3.67 -15.26 3.70
CA LEU A 218 -4.96 -14.65 4.02
C LEU A 218 -5.98 -15.20 3.01
N LYS A 219 -7.11 -15.66 3.51
CA LYS A 219 -8.27 -16.10 2.73
C LYS A 219 -9.50 -15.38 3.23
N ILE A 220 -10.19 -14.68 2.33
CA ILE A 220 -11.50 -14.08 2.59
C ILE A 220 -12.46 -14.64 1.55
N LYS A 221 -13.54 -15.28 2.01
CA LYS A 221 -14.52 -15.88 1.10
C LYS A 221 -15.28 -14.81 0.32
N SER A 222 -15.80 -13.80 1.01
CA SER A 222 -16.42 -12.63 0.39
C SER A 222 -16.34 -11.40 1.28
N ALA A 223 -16.29 -10.23 0.66
CA ALA A 223 -16.43 -8.95 1.33
C ALA A 223 -17.37 -8.05 0.51
N GLU A 224 -18.29 -7.37 1.17
CA GLU A 224 -19.26 -6.46 0.57
C GLU A 224 -19.30 -5.16 1.35
N ILE A 225 -19.16 -4.05 0.64
CA ILE A 225 -19.40 -2.69 1.16
C ILE A 225 -20.56 -2.11 0.36
N SER A 226 -21.59 -1.63 1.05
CA SER A 226 -22.81 -1.12 0.43
C SER A 226 -23.34 0.12 1.14
N GLY A 227 -23.93 1.04 0.39
CA GLY A 227 -24.49 2.30 0.91
C GLY A 227 -25.43 2.97 -0.08
N ILE A 228 -25.76 4.25 0.17
CA ILE A 228 -26.61 5.07 -0.71
C ILE A 228 -25.82 5.37 -1.99
N GLY A 229 -26.03 4.58 -3.03
CA GLY A 229 -25.34 4.74 -4.32
C GLY A 229 -24.86 3.44 -4.95
N GLY A 230 -24.78 2.34 -4.18
CA GLY A 230 -24.50 1.01 -4.70
C GLY A 230 -23.65 0.14 -3.78
N SER A 231 -23.09 -0.93 -4.35
CA SER A 231 -22.28 -1.91 -3.62
C SER A 231 -21.02 -2.29 -4.39
N VAL A 232 -19.94 -2.53 -3.64
CA VAL A 232 -18.74 -3.22 -4.11
C VAL A 232 -18.69 -4.57 -3.41
N LYS A 233 -18.52 -5.65 -4.17
CA LYS A 233 -18.35 -7.01 -3.65
C LYS A 233 -17.09 -7.63 -4.20
N LEU A 234 -16.35 -8.30 -3.33
CA LEU A 234 -15.17 -9.08 -3.64
C LEU A 234 -15.46 -10.52 -3.24
N ALA A 235 -15.06 -11.49 -4.08
CA ALA A 235 -15.23 -12.90 -3.78
C ALA A 235 -13.95 -13.69 -4.06
N ASN A 236 -13.73 -14.73 -3.25
CA ASN A 236 -12.58 -15.63 -3.32
C ASN A 236 -11.26 -14.86 -3.30
N ILE A 237 -11.06 -14.05 -2.25
CA ILE A 237 -9.84 -13.29 -2.06
C ILE A 237 -8.82 -14.21 -1.39
N THR A 238 -7.64 -14.33 -1.98
CA THR A 238 -6.49 -14.99 -1.36
C THR A 238 -5.26 -14.13 -1.50
N ASP A 239 -4.54 -13.89 -0.42
CA ASP A 239 -3.23 -13.27 -0.44
C ASP A 239 -2.22 -14.21 0.21
N ASN A 240 -1.07 -14.38 -0.43
CA ASN A 240 0.01 -15.22 0.05
C ASN A 240 1.30 -14.43 0.01
N ALA A 241 2.00 -14.33 1.14
CA ALA A 241 3.32 -13.75 1.17
C ALA A 241 4.37 -14.76 1.64
N HIS A 242 5.57 -14.65 1.09
CA HIS A 242 6.72 -15.43 1.45
C HIS A 242 7.93 -14.51 1.57
N SER A 243 8.64 -14.61 2.68
CA SER A 243 9.94 -13.95 2.87
C SER A 243 11.03 -14.99 3.02
N ASN A 244 12.13 -14.76 2.31
CA ASN A 244 13.34 -15.54 2.43
C ASN A 244 14.56 -14.62 2.61
N ASN A 245 15.39 -15.01 3.55
CA ASN A 245 16.69 -14.46 3.82
C ASN A 245 17.71 -15.04 2.83
N ASP A 246 18.28 -14.19 1.98
CA ASP A 246 19.26 -14.56 0.94
C ASP A 246 20.62 -13.89 1.23
N GLY A 247 21.23 -14.29 2.35
CA GLY A 247 22.53 -13.78 2.78
C GLY A 247 22.45 -12.33 3.26
N ASP A 248 22.95 -11.39 2.45
CA ASP A 248 22.89 -9.95 2.75
C ASP A 248 21.63 -9.27 2.18
N MET A 249 20.82 -10.01 1.43
CA MET A 249 19.57 -9.52 0.85
C MET A 249 18.38 -10.13 1.59
N MET A 250 17.33 -9.34 1.77
CA MET A 250 15.99 -9.81 2.11
C MET A 250 15.20 -9.92 0.81
N ALA A 251 14.53 -11.05 0.58
CA ALA A 251 13.63 -11.25 -0.55
C ALA A 251 12.21 -11.53 -0.07
N ALA A 252 11.24 -10.74 -0.49
CA ALA A 252 9.83 -10.93 -0.19
C ALA A 252 9.03 -11.06 -1.48
N LYS A 253 7.99 -11.90 -1.46
CA LYS A 253 7.05 -12.06 -2.56
C LYS A 253 5.64 -12.11 -2.01
N GLU A 254 4.74 -11.36 -2.62
CA GLU A 254 3.32 -11.29 -2.30
C GLU A 254 2.50 -11.68 -3.54
N ASN A 255 1.38 -12.35 -3.34
CA ASN A 255 0.51 -12.81 -4.41
C ASN A 255 -0.97 -12.72 -4.00
N LEU A 256 -1.58 -11.60 -4.36
CA LEU A 256 -3.00 -11.32 -4.19
C LEU A 256 -3.78 -11.84 -5.39
N LYS A 257 -4.84 -12.60 -5.11
CA LYS A 257 -5.83 -13.04 -6.09
C LYS A 257 -7.22 -12.69 -5.61
N ILE A 258 -8.05 -12.21 -6.52
CA ILE A 258 -9.48 -11.98 -6.29
C ILE A 258 -10.23 -12.65 -7.44
N GLY A 259 -11.05 -13.65 -7.10
CA GLY A 259 -11.80 -14.41 -8.11
C GLY A 259 -12.83 -13.55 -8.83
N GLU A 260 -13.54 -12.69 -8.11
CA GLU A 260 -14.53 -11.76 -8.68
C GLU A 260 -14.54 -10.42 -7.95
N ILE A 261 -14.62 -9.33 -8.73
CA ILE A 261 -14.81 -7.95 -8.27
C ILE A 261 -16.07 -7.42 -8.94
N SER A 262 -17.13 -7.26 -8.15
CA SER A 262 -18.40 -6.70 -8.59
C SER A 262 -18.51 -5.25 -8.10
N ILE A 263 -18.57 -4.29 -9.02
CA ILE A 263 -18.72 -2.86 -8.73
C ILE A 263 -20.00 -2.39 -9.40
N PHE A 264 -21.02 -2.08 -8.60
CA PHE A 264 -22.39 -1.83 -9.09
C PHE A 264 -22.91 -3.01 -9.93
N ASN A 265 -23.11 -2.80 -11.24
CA ASN A 265 -23.56 -3.82 -12.19
C ASN A 265 -22.42 -4.41 -13.04
N ASN A 266 -21.17 -3.98 -12.80
CA ASN A 266 -20.00 -4.38 -13.58
C ASN A 266 -19.19 -5.45 -12.83
N VAL A 267 -18.65 -6.41 -13.57
CA VAL A 267 -17.94 -7.57 -13.01
C VAL A 267 -16.58 -7.75 -13.69
N LEU A 268 -15.52 -7.69 -12.88
CA LEU A 268 -14.18 -8.15 -13.24
C LEU A 268 -13.91 -9.51 -12.59
N LYS A 269 -13.08 -10.33 -13.22
CA LYS A 269 -12.76 -11.69 -12.80
C LYS A 269 -11.26 -11.93 -12.78
N ASN A 270 -10.85 -12.96 -12.03
CA ASN A 270 -9.50 -13.52 -12.08
C ASN A 270 -8.41 -12.45 -11.90
N ALA A 271 -8.66 -11.46 -11.03
CA ALA A 271 -7.70 -10.42 -10.76
C ALA A 271 -6.53 -11.02 -9.97
N ASN A 272 -5.30 -10.79 -10.43
CA ASN A 272 -4.08 -11.29 -9.83
C ASN A 272 -3.05 -10.17 -9.77
N LEU A 273 -2.39 -10.01 -8.63
CA LEU A 273 -1.25 -9.13 -8.45
C LEU A 273 -0.15 -9.90 -7.72
N ALA A 274 0.95 -10.18 -8.41
CA ALA A 274 2.15 -10.77 -7.83
C ALA A 274 3.26 -9.72 -7.81
N VAL A 275 3.75 -9.40 -6.61
CA VAL A 275 4.83 -8.42 -6.39
C VAL A 275 6.00 -9.13 -5.73
N SER A 276 7.22 -8.82 -6.14
CA SER A 276 8.44 -9.28 -5.46
C SER A 276 9.37 -8.10 -5.16
N ILE A 277 10.01 -8.15 -3.99
CA ILE A 277 10.97 -7.16 -3.53
C ILE A 277 12.24 -7.90 -3.11
N LYS A 278 13.40 -7.38 -3.51
CA LYS A 278 14.69 -7.77 -2.95
C LYS A 278 15.42 -6.52 -2.50
N ALA A 279 15.82 -6.46 -1.24
CA ALA A 279 16.49 -5.30 -0.68
C ALA A 279 17.72 -5.70 0.13
N ASP A 280 18.77 -4.89 0.09
CA ASP A 280 19.90 -5.00 1.00
C ASP A 280 19.40 -4.89 2.46
N LYS A 281 19.81 -5.81 3.33
CA LYS A 281 19.36 -5.81 4.73
C LYS A 281 19.80 -4.58 5.50
N ASN A 282 20.94 -3.99 5.17
CA ASN A 282 21.39 -2.76 5.81
C ASN A 282 20.43 -1.61 5.45
N LEU A 283 19.95 -1.56 4.21
CA LEU A 283 18.93 -0.61 3.78
C LEU A 283 17.62 -0.81 4.57
N VAL A 284 17.14 -2.05 4.67
CA VAL A 284 15.93 -2.38 5.45
C VAL A 284 16.11 -1.99 6.92
N GLY A 285 17.27 -2.31 7.50
CA GLY A 285 17.62 -1.91 8.87
C GLY A 285 17.60 -0.39 9.07
N LYS A 286 18.09 0.39 8.10
CA LYS A 286 18.00 1.86 8.15
C LYS A 286 16.57 2.38 8.06
N PHE A 287 15.71 1.76 7.26
CA PHE A 287 14.29 2.11 7.24
C PHE A 287 13.59 1.83 8.57
N ILE A 288 13.91 0.69 9.21
CA ILE A 288 13.39 0.37 10.55
C ILE A 288 13.90 1.40 11.58
N GLU A 289 15.20 1.70 11.59
CA GLU A 289 15.76 2.75 12.45
C GLU A 289 15.09 4.12 12.23
N ALA A 290 14.86 4.49 10.96
CA ALA A 290 14.17 5.73 10.60
C ALA A 290 12.71 5.75 11.09
N SER A 291 12.02 4.61 11.04
CA SER A 291 10.64 4.50 11.55
C SER A 291 10.55 4.62 13.08
N GLU A 292 11.63 4.31 13.80
CA GLU A 292 11.73 4.45 15.25
C GLU A 292 12.01 5.89 15.71
N HIS A 293 12.47 6.78 14.82
CA HIS A 293 12.91 8.13 15.15
C HIS A 293 12.13 9.19 14.36
N VAL A 294 11.26 9.94 15.03
CA VAL A 294 10.42 11.00 14.43
C VAL A 294 11.25 12.05 13.67
N ASP A 295 12.45 12.34 14.15
CA ASP A 295 13.33 13.38 13.60
C ASP A 295 14.22 12.87 12.45
N PHE A 296 14.09 11.61 12.02
CA PHE A 296 14.94 11.07 10.95
C PHE A 296 14.76 11.86 9.66
N LEU A 297 13.53 12.25 9.31
CA LEU A 297 13.24 13.05 8.11
C LEU A 297 13.58 14.54 8.27
N ASP A 298 13.74 15.02 9.50
CA ASP A 298 14.15 16.41 9.79
C ASP A 298 15.67 16.61 9.63
N ASP A 299 16.44 15.53 9.56
CA ASP A 299 17.84 15.58 9.17
C ASP A 299 17.95 15.94 7.68
N LYS A 300 18.52 17.11 7.39
CA LYS A 300 18.80 17.57 6.01
C LYS A 300 19.65 16.57 5.20
N ASN A 301 20.36 15.66 5.86
CA ASN A 301 21.16 14.61 5.24
C ASN A 301 20.52 13.21 5.31
N ALA A 302 19.27 13.08 5.75
CA ALA A 302 18.55 11.80 5.88
C ALA A 302 18.54 11.01 4.57
N LEU A 303 18.27 11.70 3.46
CA LEU A 303 18.30 11.11 2.12
C LEU A 303 19.71 10.58 1.81
N ASN A 304 20.76 11.35 2.02
CA ASN A 304 22.14 10.89 1.80
C ASN A 304 22.47 9.66 2.67
N LYS A 305 21.98 9.60 3.91
CA LYS A 305 22.16 8.44 4.79
C LYS A 305 21.42 7.20 4.26
N ILE A 306 20.18 7.34 3.77
CA ILE A 306 19.42 6.26 3.14
C ILE A 306 20.12 5.80 1.87
N PHE A 307 20.46 6.71 0.96
CA PHE A 307 21.09 6.38 -0.32
C PHE A 307 22.46 5.72 -0.13
N ASN A 308 23.26 6.13 0.86
CA ASN A 308 24.51 5.45 1.18
C ASN A 308 24.33 4.06 1.83
N ALA A 309 23.13 3.74 2.32
CA ALA A 309 22.79 2.41 2.85
C ALA A 309 22.31 1.43 1.77
N PHE A 310 22.11 1.88 0.52
CA PHE A 310 21.60 1.03 -0.56
C PHE A 310 22.50 -0.16 -0.87
N GLY A 311 23.82 -0.08 -0.65
CA GLY A 311 24.70 -1.25 -0.70
C GLY A 311 24.53 -2.09 -1.98
N LYS A 312 24.04 -3.33 -1.83
CA LYS A 312 23.73 -4.28 -2.93
C LYS A 312 22.46 -3.96 -3.73
N GLY A 313 21.68 -3.00 -3.26
CA GLY A 313 20.59 -2.36 -3.97
C GLY A 313 19.20 -2.77 -3.53
N LEU A 314 18.23 -2.34 -4.34
CA LEU A 314 16.82 -2.60 -4.24
C LEU A 314 16.32 -3.07 -5.61
N GLU A 315 15.50 -4.11 -5.63
CA GLU A 315 14.79 -4.61 -6.79
C GLU A 315 13.32 -4.77 -6.41
N MET A 316 12.42 -4.23 -7.24
CA MET A 316 10.98 -4.33 -7.09
C MET A 316 10.40 -4.78 -8.41
N ASN A 317 9.61 -5.85 -8.40
CA ASN A 317 8.95 -6.37 -9.59
C ASN A 317 7.45 -6.50 -9.35
N ILE A 318 6.66 -6.10 -10.34
CA ILE A 318 5.32 -6.64 -10.54
C ILE A 318 5.51 -7.82 -11.49
N ASP A 319 5.66 -9.02 -10.90
CA ASP A 319 5.89 -10.27 -11.63
C ASP A 319 4.71 -10.56 -12.57
N ASN A 320 3.49 -10.29 -12.10
CA ASN A 320 2.26 -10.44 -12.87
C ASN A 320 1.12 -9.63 -12.27
N PHE A 321 0.63 -8.62 -12.98
CA PHE A 321 -0.72 -8.08 -12.81
C PHE A 321 -1.59 -8.58 -13.96
N SER A 322 -2.76 -9.16 -13.66
CA SER A 322 -3.73 -9.57 -14.68
C SER A 322 -5.16 -9.38 -14.17
N VAL A 323 -6.08 -9.00 -15.05
CA VAL A 323 -7.52 -8.93 -14.73
C VAL A 323 -8.34 -9.21 -15.99
N GLU A 324 -9.48 -9.89 -15.81
CA GLU A 324 -10.41 -10.21 -16.89
C GLU A 324 -11.72 -9.44 -16.76
N ASN A 325 -12.33 -9.09 -17.89
CA ASN A 325 -13.70 -8.60 -17.92
C ASN A 325 -14.71 -9.76 -17.91
N SER A 326 -16.01 -9.43 -17.86
CA SER A 326 -17.09 -10.43 -17.87
C SER A 326 -17.11 -11.35 -19.09
N ALA A 327 -16.48 -10.94 -20.20
CA ALA A 327 -16.34 -11.66 -21.46
C ALA A 327 -14.95 -12.34 -21.63
N ASN A 328 -14.17 -12.46 -20.56
CA ASN A 328 -12.83 -13.11 -20.52
C ASN A 328 -11.76 -12.44 -21.39
N ASN A 329 -11.94 -11.16 -21.74
CA ASN A 329 -10.86 -10.34 -22.30
C ASN A 329 -9.99 -9.87 -21.13
N SER A 330 -8.67 -9.77 -21.33
CA SER A 330 -7.74 -9.48 -20.22
C SER A 330 -6.88 -8.25 -20.44
N LEU A 331 -6.53 -7.60 -19.32
CA LEU A 331 -5.42 -6.67 -19.23
C LEU A 331 -4.32 -7.31 -18.39
N ASN A 332 -3.08 -7.23 -18.87
CA ASN A 332 -1.91 -7.73 -18.17
C ASN A 332 -0.83 -6.65 -18.11
N PHE A 333 -0.12 -6.58 -16.97
CA PHE A 333 0.97 -5.64 -16.77
C PHE A 333 2.09 -6.31 -15.98
N ASN A 334 3.33 -6.06 -16.40
CA ASN A 334 4.52 -6.37 -15.62
C ASN A 334 5.43 -5.16 -15.53
N LEU A 335 6.20 -5.12 -14.45
CA LEU A 335 7.16 -4.07 -14.16
C LEU A 335 8.37 -4.68 -13.46
N MET A 336 9.55 -4.26 -13.85
CA MET A 336 10.79 -4.48 -13.15
C MET A 336 11.44 -3.12 -12.93
N MET A 337 11.78 -2.83 -11.68
CA MET A 337 12.55 -1.67 -11.28
C MET A 337 13.70 -2.14 -10.39
N SER A 338 14.90 -1.64 -10.65
CA SER A 338 16.03 -1.91 -9.77
C SER A 338 16.98 -0.72 -9.67
N LEU A 339 17.59 -0.58 -8.51
CA LEU A 339 18.61 0.43 -8.25
C LEU A 339 19.71 -0.23 -7.41
N LYS A 340 20.92 -0.31 -7.94
CA LYS A 340 22.04 -1.06 -7.33
C LYS A 340 23.28 -0.17 -7.18
N ASP A 341 24.22 -0.61 -6.36
CA ASP A 341 25.58 -0.04 -6.28
C ASP A 341 25.66 1.48 -6.01
N LEU A 342 24.75 2.00 -5.20
CA LEU A 342 24.71 3.41 -4.81
C LEU A 342 25.60 3.66 -3.58
N LYS A 343 26.84 4.11 -3.82
CA LYS A 343 27.80 4.48 -2.77
C LYS A 343 28.38 5.86 -3.03
N ASP A 344 28.58 6.63 -1.96
CA ASP A 344 29.22 7.95 -1.97
C ASP A 344 28.55 8.92 -2.96
N ILE A 345 27.22 9.04 -2.87
CA ILE A 345 26.41 9.88 -3.75
C ILE A 345 25.97 11.15 -3.04
N ASP A 346 26.16 12.29 -3.70
CA ASP A 346 25.41 13.50 -3.42
C ASP A 346 24.23 13.62 -4.40
N VAL A 347 23.01 13.40 -3.91
CA VAL A 347 21.79 13.41 -4.73
C VAL A 347 21.47 14.78 -5.34
N ASN A 348 22.10 15.85 -4.85
CA ASN A 348 21.94 17.19 -5.40
C ASN A 348 22.98 17.53 -6.48
N ASN A 349 23.92 16.63 -6.75
CA ASN A 349 24.95 16.81 -7.76
C ASN A 349 24.57 16.10 -9.07
N GLU A 350 24.41 16.89 -10.13
CA GLU A 350 24.08 16.41 -11.48
C GLU A 350 25.10 15.41 -12.02
N GLU A 351 26.39 15.58 -11.72
CA GLU A 351 27.46 14.69 -12.15
C GLU A 351 27.36 13.32 -11.47
N ASP A 352 27.04 13.29 -10.17
CA ASP A 352 26.82 12.04 -9.43
C ASP A 352 25.58 11.31 -9.93
N PHE A 353 24.52 12.03 -10.30
CA PHE A 353 23.36 11.42 -10.94
C PHE A 353 23.74 10.73 -12.25
N ILE A 354 24.37 11.45 -13.18
CA ILE A 354 24.73 10.95 -14.51
C ILE A 354 25.69 9.75 -14.42
N ASN A 355 26.65 9.80 -13.50
CA ASN A 355 27.72 8.82 -13.46
C ASN A 355 27.48 7.65 -12.49
N LYS A 356 26.63 7.84 -11.45
CA LYS A 356 26.45 6.83 -10.39
C LYS A 356 25.02 6.32 -10.27
N ILE A 357 24.00 7.15 -10.50
CA ILE A 357 22.59 6.73 -10.37
C ILE A 357 22.07 6.21 -11.71
N ALA A 358 22.15 7.04 -12.75
CA ALA A 358 21.60 6.76 -14.06
C ALA A 358 22.09 5.44 -14.68
N PRO A 359 23.36 5.02 -14.55
CA PRO A 359 23.82 3.74 -15.10
C PRO A 359 23.38 2.51 -14.30
N ASN A 360 23.06 2.68 -13.01
CA ASN A 360 22.70 1.60 -12.09
C ASN A 360 21.19 1.49 -11.84
N PHE A 361 20.40 2.40 -12.41
CA PHE A 361 18.96 2.30 -12.47
C PHE A 361 18.53 1.43 -13.65
N ALA A 362 17.57 0.53 -13.40
CA ALA A 362 16.90 -0.23 -14.44
C ALA A 362 15.40 -0.10 -14.25
N LEU A 363 14.70 0.06 -15.38
CA LEU A 363 13.25 0.07 -15.45
C LEU A 363 12.84 -0.64 -16.74
N LYS A 364 11.91 -1.59 -16.64
CA LYS A 364 11.33 -2.26 -17.80
C LYS A 364 9.90 -2.69 -17.47
N GLY A 365 8.99 -2.57 -18.43
CA GLY A 365 7.64 -3.09 -18.28
C GLY A 365 6.98 -3.38 -19.61
N GLU A 366 5.91 -4.15 -19.53
CA GLU A 366 5.06 -4.49 -20.65
C GLU A 366 3.60 -4.46 -20.20
N PHE A 367 2.79 -3.70 -20.94
CA PHE A 367 1.34 -3.72 -20.88
C PHE A 367 0.79 -4.51 -22.06
N ASN A 368 -0.22 -5.34 -21.81
CA ASN A 368 -0.94 -6.08 -22.83
C ASN A 368 -2.45 -5.98 -22.60
N ALA A 369 -3.20 -5.70 -23.66
CA ALA A 369 -4.64 -5.88 -23.70
C ALA A 369 -4.97 -6.99 -24.70
N ILE A 370 -5.82 -7.93 -24.29
CA ILE A 370 -6.18 -9.12 -25.07
C ILE A 370 -7.70 -9.15 -25.27
N PRO A 371 -8.21 -8.94 -26.50
CA PRO A 371 -7.45 -8.65 -27.72
C PRO A 371 -6.96 -7.19 -27.82
N ASP A 372 -7.70 -6.26 -27.23
CA ASP A 372 -7.36 -4.83 -27.17
C ASP A 372 -8.13 -4.12 -26.05
N ILE A 373 -7.81 -2.85 -25.81
CA ILE A 373 -8.33 -2.06 -24.68
C ILE A 373 -9.83 -1.83 -24.87
N LYS A 374 -10.26 -1.53 -26.09
CA LYS A 374 -11.65 -1.30 -26.46
C LYS A 374 -12.50 -2.54 -26.19
N THR A 375 -12.04 -3.71 -26.62
CA THR A 375 -12.77 -4.96 -26.37
C THR A 375 -12.84 -5.28 -24.88
N PHE A 376 -11.75 -5.05 -24.14
CA PHE A 376 -11.74 -5.19 -22.68
C PHE A 376 -12.75 -4.25 -22.00
N LEU A 377 -12.85 -2.99 -22.42
CA LEU A 377 -13.74 -2.00 -21.81
C LEU A 377 -15.18 -2.03 -22.34
N SER A 378 -15.44 -2.79 -23.41
CA SER A 378 -16.74 -2.83 -24.07
C SER A 378 -17.95 -3.19 -23.17
N PRO A 379 -17.82 -3.99 -22.10
CA PRO A 379 -18.95 -4.22 -21.18
C PRO A 379 -19.28 -3.03 -20.28
N TYR A 380 -18.37 -2.04 -20.18
CA TYR A 380 -18.43 -0.97 -19.19
C TYR A 380 -18.67 0.41 -19.80
N LEU A 381 -18.36 0.57 -21.09
CA LEU A 381 -18.43 1.83 -21.80
C LEU A 381 -19.46 1.79 -22.94
N THR A 382 -20.05 2.94 -23.22
CA THR A 382 -20.91 3.14 -24.38
C THR A 382 -20.12 3.13 -25.68
N ALA A 383 -20.79 2.92 -26.81
CA ALA A 383 -20.15 2.96 -28.13
C ALA A 383 -19.45 4.30 -28.42
N THR A 384 -20.02 5.41 -27.94
CA THR A 384 -19.42 6.75 -28.07
C THR A 384 -18.11 6.85 -27.29
N GLU A 385 -18.08 6.42 -26.05
CA GLU A 385 -16.86 6.42 -25.21
C GLU A 385 -15.79 5.47 -25.76
N LEU A 386 -16.20 4.31 -26.27
CA LEU A 386 -15.27 3.39 -26.93
C LEU A 386 -14.65 3.97 -28.21
N SER A 387 -15.31 4.93 -28.87
CA SER A 387 -14.79 5.56 -30.09
C SER A 387 -13.65 6.54 -29.81
N THR A 388 -13.62 7.16 -28.63
CA THR A 388 -12.54 8.10 -28.25
C THR A 388 -11.22 7.38 -27.97
N LEU A 389 -11.24 6.06 -27.81
CA LEU A 389 -10.05 5.23 -27.63
C LEU A 389 -9.33 4.89 -28.95
N ASN A 390 -9.95 5.15 -30.11
CA ASN A 390 -9.35 4.81 -31.40
C ASN A 390 -7.99 5.50 -31.61
N ASP A 391 -7.86 6.77 -31.22
CA ASP A 391 -6.60 7.51 -31.38
C ASP A 391 -5.51 6.96 -30.47
N ILE A 392 -5.88 6.48 -29.28
CA ILE A 392 -4.96 5.85 -28.32
C ILE A 392 -4.47 4.51 -28.87
N GLU A 393 -5.39 3.62 -29.29
CA GLU A 393 -5.02 2.28 -29.79
C GLU A 393 -4.27 2.31 -31.12
N ASN A 394 -4.49 3.34 -31.95
CA ASN A 394 -3.80 3.53 -33.22
C ASN A 394 -2.55 4.43 -33.09
N SER A 395 -2.22 4.89 -31.89
CA SER A 395 -1.00 5.67 -31.66
C SER A 395 0.25 4.82 -31.91
N GLU A 396 1.36 5.49 -32.18
CA GLU A 396 2.66 4.83 -32.39
C GLU A 396 3.19 4.08 -31.14
N PHE A 397 2.63 4.38 -29.96
CA PHE A 397 3.05 3.78 -28.70
C PHE A 397 2.58 2.33 -28.53
N PHE A 398 1.57 1.89 -29.28
CA PHE A 398 1.07 0.53 -29.21
C PHE A 398 1.46 -0.29 -30.44
N VAL A 399 1.80 -1.56 -30.20
CA VAL A 399 2.06 -2.55 -31.25
C VAL A 399 0.92 -3.55 -31.23
N ARG A 400 0.21 -3.65 -32.35
CA ARG A 400 -0.82 -4.67 -32.56
C ARG A 400 -0.20 -5.93 -33.15
N ASN A 401 -0.34 -7.04 -32.44
CA ASN A 401 -0.11 -8.39 -32.94
C ASN A 401 -1.46 -9.05 -33.25
N SER A 402 -1.46 -10.25 -33.85
CA SER A 402 -2.69 -10.92 -34.34
C SER A 402 -3.81 -11.07 -33.30
N ASP A 403 -3.49 -11.09 -32.02
CA ASP A 403 -4.40 -11.39 -30.91
C ASP A 403 -4.25 -10.45 -29.69
N LYS A 404 -3.36 -9.44 -29.75
CA LYS A 404 -3.12 -8.53 -28.63
C LYS A 404 -2.64 -7.15 -29.04
N LEU A 405 -2.98 -6.14 -28.23
CA LEU A 405 -2.39 -4.82 -28.25
C LEU A 405 -1.35 -4.72 -27.12
N SER A 406 -0.12 -4.35 -27.45
CA SER A 406 0.99 -4.33 -26.50
C SER A 406 1.72 -2.99 -26.47
N LEU A 407 2.21 -2.59 -25.31
CA LEU A 407 3.14 -1.48 -25.13
C LEU A 407 4.29 -1.96 -24.25
N LYS A 408 5.52 -1.84 -24.75
CA LYS A 408 6.73 -2.13 -23.99
C LYS A 408 7.47 -0.84 -23.70
N PHE A 409 8.04 -0.72 -22.51
CA PHE A 409 8.94 0.37 -22.19
C PHE A 409 10.16 -0.13 -21.44
N ALA A 410 11.31 0.49 -21.69
CA ALA A 410 12.54 0.20 -21.00
C ALA A 410 13.39 1.46 -20.87
N TYR A 411 14.04 1.63 -19.73
CA TYR A 411 15.02 2.68 -19.53
C TYR A 411 16.33 2.32 -20.25
N ASP A 412 16.82 3.26 -21.05
CA ASP A 412 18.11 3.23 -21.74
C ASP A 412 19.10 4.12 -20.96
N PRO A 413 20.04 3.53 -20.21
CA PRO A 413 20.99 4.28 -19.38
C PRO A 413 21.96 5.14 -20.21
N GLN A 414 22.23 4.79 -21.47
CA GLN A 414 23.12 5.58 -22.32
C GLN A 414 22.44 6.85 -22.81
N LYS A 415 21.13 6.77 -23.05
CA LYS A 415 20.33 7.92 -23.46
C LYS A 415 19.75 8.67 -22.28
N ILE A 416 19.77 8.10 -21.08
CA ILE A 416 19.07 8.58 -19.88
C ILE A 416 17.61 8.89 -20.26
N ASP A 417 16.95 7.90 -20.84
CA ASP A 417 15.64 8.03 -21.45
C ASP A 417 14.84 6.74 -21.30
N ILE A 418 13.52 6.83 -21.40
CA ILE A 418 12.64 5.68 -21.48
C ILE A 418 12.22 5.51 -22.93
N LEU A 419 12.53 4.36 -23.49
CA LEU A 419 12.16 4.00 -24.86
C LEU A 419 10.88 3.18 -24.84
N ILE A 420 9.88 3.61 -25.60
CA ILE A 420 8.69 2.83 -25.90
C ILE A 420 8.94 2.01 -27.16
N ASN A 421 8.65 0.70 -27.09
CA ASN A 421 8.82 -0.28 -28.15
C ASN A 421 10.20 -0.21 -28.82
N ASP A 422 11.25 0.01 -28.00
CA ASP A 422 12.67 0.11 -28.39
C ASP A 422 13.02 1.29 -29.32
N LYS A 423 12.06 2.17 -29.64
CA LYS A 423 12.22 3.19 -30.70
C LYS A 423 11.79 4.58 -30.31
N ILE A 424 10.67 4.72 -29.62
CA ILE A 424 10.06 6.02 -29.35
C ILE A 424 10.65 6.58 -28.06
N SER A 425 11.35 7.70 -28.19
CA SER A 425 11.99 8.40 -27.08
C SER A 425 10.95 9.22 -26.32
N LEU A 426 10.76 8.96 -25.02
CA LEU A 426 9.83 9.75 -24.20
C LEU A 426 10.35 11.18 -23.93
N LYS A 427 11.64 11.46 -24.13
CA LYS A 427 12.17 12.83 -24.15
C LYS A 427 11.49 13.73 -25.18
N GLN A 428 11.05 13.18 -26.31
CA GLN A 428 10.40 13.95 -27.38
C GLN A 428 9.01 14.46 -26.98
N TYR A 429 8.43 13.87 -25.94
CA TYR A 429 7.08 14.15 -25.45
C TYR A 429 7.08 14.91 -24.11
N GLY A 430 8.14 15.65 -23.81
CA GLY A 430 8.22 16.46 -22.59
C GLY A 430 8.54 15.70 -21.30
N GLY A 431 8.96 14.43 -21.38
CA GLY A 431 9.71 13.68 -20.35
C GLY A 431 9.07 13.56 -18.96
N ILE A 432 8.43 12.42 -18.69
CA ILE A 432 7.80 11.97 -17.43
C ILE A 432 8.80 11.73 -16.27
N LEU A 433 10.03 12.20 -16.36
CA LEU A 433 10.91 12.32 -15.20
C LEU A 433 11.05 13.81 -14.84
N GLY A 434 9.95 14.39 -14.34
CA GLY A 434 9.92 15.72 -13.71
C GLY A 434 10.82 15.86 -12.47
N ILE A 435 11.64 14.84 -12.17
CA ILE A 435 12.73 14.87 -11.21
C ILE A 435 13.99 15.52 -11.85
N PHE A 436 14.05 15.67 -13.18
CA PHE A 436 15.21 16.17 -13.93
C PHE A 436 14.93 17.34 -14.88
N ALA A 437 13.81 18.05 -14.74
CA ALA A 437 13.67 19.33 -15.43
C ALA A 437 14.71 20.30 -14.84
N THR A 438 15.74 20.68 -15.60
CA THR A 438 16.57 21.81 -15.19
C THR A 438 15.67 23.05 -15.10
N ARG A 439 16.06 24.09 -14.33
CA ARG A 439 15.29 25.35 -14.30
C ARG A 439 15.01 25.85 -15.71
N ASP A 440 15.95 25.66 -16.63
CA ASP A 440 15.77 26.02 -18.04
C ASP A 440 14.73 25.15 -18.74
N ASP A 441 14.66 23.84 -18.47
CA ASP A 441 13.65 22.94 -19.07
C ASP A 441 12.23 23.25 -18.54
N ALA A 442 12.10 23.59 -17.26
CA ALA A 442 10.83 24.06 -16.68
C ALA A 442 10.38 25.39 -17.31
N GLU A 443 11.30 26.33 -17.51
CA GLU A 443 11.03 27.60 -18.19
C GLU A 443 10.67 27.39 -19.67
N ILE A 444 11.32 26.45 -20.36
CA ILE A 444 10.99 26.06 -21.74
C ILE A 444 9.58 25.49 -21.82
N GLN A 445 9.21 24.53 -20.96
CA GLN A 445 7.87 23.93 -20.96
C GLN A 445 6.77 24.95 -20.60
N ARG A 446 7.06 25.84 -19.64
CA ARG A 446 6.17 26.96 -19.33
C ARG A 446 5.96 27.86 -20.55
N THR A 447 7.02 28.16 -21.29
CA THR A 447 6.93 28.99 -22.50
C THR A 447 6.14 28.27 -23.60
N ALA A 448 6.39 26.98 -23.84
CA ALA A 448 5.65 26.19 -24.83
C ALA A 448 4.15 26.10 -24.49
N THR A 449 3.81 25.92 -23.21
CA THR A 449 2.43 25.92 -22.72
C THR A 449 1.76 27.29 -22.90
N ASN A 450 2.49 28.37 -22.58
CA ASN A 450 2.02 29.73 -22.77
C ASN A 450 1.78 30.05 -24.26
N LEU A 451 2.63 29.55 -25.15
CA LEU A 451 2.43 29.69 -26.60
C LEU A 451 1.13 29.01 -27.05
N MET A 452 0.88 27.76 -26.64
CA MET A 452 -0.35 27.05 -27.00
C MET A 452 -1.59 27.74 -26.44
N THR A 453 -1.53 28.17 -25.18
CA THR A 453 -2.61 28.90 -24.52
C THR A 453 -2.92 30.20 -25.27
N LEU A 454 -1.88 30.96 -25.64
CA LEU A 454 -2.04 32.20 -26.40
C LEU A 454 -2.69 31.95 -27.76
N LEU A 455 -2.23 30.95 -28.52
CA LEU A 455 -2.78 30.62 -29.83
C LEU A 455 -4.26 30.22 -29.72
N GLY A 456 -4.62 29.44 -28.69
CA GLY A 456 -5.98 29.05 -28.40
C GLY A 456 -6.87 30.23 -28.01
N ASP A 457 -6.44 31.04 -27.05
CA ASP A 457 -7.16 32.21 -26.54
C ASP A 457 -7.44 33.24 -27.64
N VAL A 458 -6.43 33.58 -28.43
CA VAL A 458 -6.56 34.57 -29.53
C VAL A 458 -7.51 34.04 -30.62
N SER A 459 -7.44 32.74 -30.93
CA SER A 459 -8.36 32.12 -31.89
C SER A 459 -9.80 32.06 -31.36
N ALA A 460 -9.98 31.75 -30.08
CA ALA A 460 -11.27 31.71 -29.41
C ALA A 460 -11.89 33.12 -29.30
N TYR A 461 -11.07 34.12 -28.97
CA TYR A 461 -11.49 35.53 -28.93
C TYR A 461 -12.01 35.97 -30.29
N TYR A 462 -11.24 35.73 -31.37
CA TYR A 462 -11.67 36.07 -32.71
C TYR A 462 -12.98 35.35 -33.09
N THR A 463 -13.10 34.07 -32.76
CA THR A 463 -14.34 33.30 -33.00
C THR A 463 -15.54 33.92 -32.27
N SER A 464 -15.34 34.41 -31.05
CA SER A 464 -16.38 35.03 -30.24
C SER A 464 -16.72 36.46 -30.65
N GLN A 465 -15.74 37.25 -31.09
CA GLN A 465 -15.88 38.70 -31.30
C GLN A 465 -15.92 39.08 -32.79
N ALA A 466 -15.65 38.13 -33.70
CA ALA A 466 -15.55 38.30 -35.15
C ALA A 466 -14.50 39.35 -35.60
N GLN A 467 -13.61 39.76 -34.69
CA GLN A 467 -12.50 40.68 -34.92
C GLN A 467 -11.43 40.45 -33.85
N PHE A 468 -10.18 40.80 -34.15
CA PHE A 468 -9.12 40.87 -33.14
C PHE A 468 -9.22 42.19 -32.36
N ALA A 469 -8.82 42.16 -31.08
CA ALA A 469 -8.61 43.37 -30.31
C ALA A 469 -7.33 44.11 -30.78
N ASN A 470 -7.21 45.37 -30.38
CA ASN A 470 -6.02 46.18 -30.70
C ASN A 470 -4.77 45.70 -29.95
N ASN A 471 -4.94 45.08 -28.77
CA ASN A 471 -3.85 44.56 -27.95
C ASN A 471 -4.02 43.06 -27.70
N LEU A 472 -2.91 42.32 -27.63
CA LEU A 472 -2.92 40.88 -27.33
C LEU A 472 -3.40 40.60 -25.90
N SER A 473 -3.10 41.48 -24.94
CA SER A 473 -3.58 41.39 -23.55
C SER A 473 -5.10 41.46 -23.40
N ASP A 474 -5.82 42.02 -24.39
CA ASP A 474 -7.29 42.02 -24.40
C ASP A 474 -7.87 40.67 -24.86
N MET A 475 -7.03 39.78 -25.39
CA MET A 475 -7.43 38.50 -25.99
C MET A 475 -6.91 37.28 -25.24
N THR A 476 -5.82 37.39 -24.48
CA THR A 476 -5.24 36.31 -23.67
C THR A 476 -4.73 36.81 -22.33
N ASN A 477 -4.76 35.94 -21.31
CA ASN A 477 -4.14 36.21 -20.01
C ASN A 477 -2.68 35.74 -19.94
N VAL A 478 -2.11 35.27 -21.05
CA VAL A 478 -0.69 34.87 -21.11
C VAL A 478 0.19 36.11 -20.93
N PRO A 479 1.16 36.11 -19.99
CA PRO A 479 2.03 37.25 -19.77
C PRO A 479 2.96 37.48 -20.97
N LEU A 480 2.86 38.68 -21.57
CA LEU A 480 3.68 39.12 -22.68
C LEU A 480 4.52 40.34 -22.27
N GLU A 481 5.78 40.37 -22.69
CA GLU A 481 6.60 41.59 -22.59
C GLU A 481 6.43 42.43 -23.86
N ASP A 482 6.37 43.75 -23.69
CA ASP A 482 6.09 44.73 -24.77
C ASP A 482 4.86 44.38 -25.63
N GLU A 483 3.85 43.71 -25.03
CA GLU A 483 2.61 43.26 -25.68
C GLU A 483 2.79 42.29 -26.86
N LYS A 484 3.97 41.67 -27.03
CA LYS A 484 4.21 40.76 -28.16
C LYS A 484 5.28 39.69 -27.97
N TYR A 485 6.04 39.73 -26.88
CA TYR A 485 7.14 38.78 -26.64
C TYR A 485 6.79 37.76 -25.57
N LEU A 486 6.96 36.47 -25.88
CA LEU A 486 7.00 35.41 -24.87
C LEU A 486 8.42 35.29 -24.33
N ILE A 487 8.50 35.31 -23.00
CA ILE A 487 9.76 35.33 -22.26
C ILE A 487 10.07 33.94 -21.70
N THR A 488 11.30 33.49 -21.93
CA THR A 488 11.85 32.27 -21.32
C THR A 488 13.08 32.67 -20.50
N ASN A 489 13.03 32.54 -19.17
CA ASN A 489 14.14 32.93 -18.28
C ASN A 489 14.72 34.34 -18.59
N ASN A 490 13.84 35.35 -18.65
CA ASN A 490 14.17 36.75 -18.97
C ASN A 490 14.76 36.99 -20.38
N LYS A 491 14.52 36.06 -21.33
CA LYS A 491 14.92 36.20 -22.73
C LYS A 491 13.71 36.27 -23.65
N LYS A 492 13.72 37.23 -24.58
CA LYS A 492 12.71 37.43 -25.64
C LYS A 492 12.95 36.41 -26.75
N CYS A 493 12.48 35.18 -26.52
CA CYS A 493 12.72 34.08 -27.45
C CYS A 493 11.70 34.03 -28.59
N LEU A 494 10.42 34.36 -28.37
CA LEU A 494 9.39 34.33 -29.40
C LEU A 494 8.69 35.69 -29.52
N GLU A 495 8.36 36.07 -30.75
CA GLU A 495 7.54 37.24 -31.09
C GLU A 495 6.23 36.78 -31.72
N ILE A 496 5.13 37.36 -31.26
CA ILE A 496 3.78 37.12 -31.77
C ILE A 496 3.31 38.36 -32.53
N GLU A 497 2.86 38.15 -33.76
CA GLU A 497 2.30 39.21 -34.59
C GLU A 497 0.93 38.77 -35.13
N ILE A 498 -0.03 39.69 -35.16
CA ILE A 498 -1.31 39.48 -35.85
C ILE A 498 -1.26 40.24 -37.17
N SER A 499 -1.50 39.54 -38.27
CA SER A 499 -1.54 40.12 -39.61
C SER A 499 -2.77 39.62 -40.36
N GLY A 500 -3.75 40.50 -40.57
CA GLY A 500 -5.03 40.11 -41.18
C GLY A 500 -5.80 39.12 -40.31
N LEU A 501 -5.95 37.87 -40.80
CA LEU A 501 -6.63 36.77 -40.10
C LEU A 501 -5.65 35.75 -39.49
N ASP A 502 -4.37 36.10 -39.47
CA ASP A 502 -3.31 35.17 -39.13
C ASP A 502 -2.58 35.59 -37.86
N ILE A 503 -2.26 34.59 -37.03
CA ILE A 503 -1.33 34.70 -35.92
C ILE A 503 0.03 34.17 -36.41
N ILE A 504 1.06 34.98 -36.30
CA ILE A 504 2.40 34.69 -36.81
C ILE A 504 3.35 34.54 -35.62
N VAL A 505 4.06 33.41 -35.55
CA VAL A 505 5.04 33.12 -34.49
C VAL A 505 6.44 33.18 -35.10
N LYS A 506 7.33 34.01 -34.53
CA LYS A 506 8.69 34.20 -35.03
C LYS A 506 9.73 34.02 -33.93
N LYS A 507 10.94 33.65 -34.34
CA LYS A 507 12.14 33.79 -33.50
C LYS A 507 12.39 35.29 -33.26
N SER A 508 12.68 35.65 -32.01
CA SER A 508 12.74 37.04 -31.57
C SER A 508 14.19 37.52 -31.31
N LEU A 509 14.34 38.62 -30.59
CA LEU A 509 15.59 39.38 -30.39
C LEU A 509 16.71 38.54 -29.77
N ASP A 510 16.37 37.66 -28.81
CA ASP A 510 17.34 36.80 -28.12
C ASP A 510 17.54 35.45 -28.82
N GLN A 511 17.21 35.33 -30.12
CA GLN A 511 17.23 34.07 -30.84
C GLN A 511 18.55 33.28 -30.78
N TYR A 512 19.68 33.93 -30.54
CA TYR A 512 20.99 33.26 -30.43
C TYR A 512 21.37 32.88 -29.00
N ASP A 513 20.55 33.23 -27.99
CA ASP A 513 20.77 32.81 -26.61
C ASP A 513 20.59 31.30 -26.46
N ARG A 514 21.39 30.68 -25.59
CA ARG A 514 21.40 29.24 -25.37
C ARG A 514 20.01 28.71 -25.01
N ILE A 515 19.25 29.43 -24.18
CA ILE A 515 17.93 28.96 -23.76
C ILE A 515 16.90 29.08 -24.90
N CYS A 516 16.96 30.12 -25.72
CA CYS A 516 16.10 30.27 -26.89
C CYS A 516 16.42 29.21 -27.97
N GLN A 517 17.70 28.90 -28.18
CA GLN A 517 18.12 27.83 -29.08
C GLN A 517 17.59 26.45 -28.65
N LYS A 518 17.57 26.18 -27.32
CA LYS A 518 16.92 24.99 -26.77
C LYS A 518 15.39 25.04 -26.94
N LEU A 519 14.76 26.17 -26.63
CA LEU A 519 13.32 26.36 -26.82
C LEU A 519 12.88 26.08 -28.26
N TYR A 520 13.65 26.48 -29.27
CA TYR A 520 13.33 26.22 -30.67
C TYR A 520 13.44 24.75 -31.09
N GLN A 521 14.00 23.90 -30.24
CA GLN A 521 14.04 22.45 -30.43
C GLN A 521 12.87 21.75 -29.72
N ASP A 522 12.12 22.45 -28.86
CA ASP A 522 10.88 21.92 -28.29
C ASP A 522 9.87 21.67 -29.42
N TYR A 523 9.24 20.50 -29.43
CA TYR A 523 8.37 20.06 -30.52
C TYR A 523 7.24 21.06 -30.81
N THR A 524 6.60 21.58 -29.77
CA THR A 524 5.46 22.50 -29.89
C THR A 524 5.91 23.82 -30.53
N VAL A 525 7.04 24.35 -30.07
CA VAL A 525 7.61 25.60 -30.57
C VAL A 525 8.16 25.43 -31.97
N ALA A 526 8.88 24.33 -32.25
CA ALA A 526 9.43 24.01 -33.56
C ALA A 526 8.32 23.91 -34.61
N ASN A 527 7.26 23.13 -34.33
CA ASN A 527 6.11 23.00 -35.21
C ASN A 527 5.41 24.35 -35.44
N SER A 528 5.29 25.17 -34.39
CA SER A 528 4.69 26.51 -34.51
C SER A 528 5.52 27.47 -35.37
N LEU A 529 6.84 27.39 -35.27
CA LEU A 529 7.78 28.19 -36.08
C LEU A 529 7.84 27.71 -37.54
N GLU A 530 7.74 26.40 -37.77
CA GLU A 530 7.71 25.81 -39.12
C GLU A 530 6.42 26.16 -39.87
N GLN A 531 5.28 26.07 -39.19
CA GLN A 531 4.00 26.53 -39.74
C GLN A 531 4.05 28.03 -39.99
N GLY A 532 4.64 28.79 -39.06
CA GLY A 532 4.93 30.23 -39.16
C GLY A 532 3.70 31.13 -39.21
N LYS A 533 2.53 30.60 -39.58
CA LYS A 533 1.28 31.32 -39.79
C LYS A 533 0.10 30.42 -39.41
N PHE A 534 -0.68 30.86 -38.44
CA PHE A 534 -1.91 30.20 -37.97
C PHE A 534 -3.11 31.01 -38.43
N SER A 535 -3.79 30.53 -39.47
CA SER A 535 -5.03 31.17 -39.95
C SER A 535 -6.21 30.74 -39.08
N VAL A 536 -6.98 31.71 -38.57
CA VAL A 536 -8.18 31.43 -37.77
C VAL A 536 -9.32 30.82 -38.62
N PHE A 537 -9.18 30.84 -39.95
CA PHE A 537 -9.97 30.06 -40.89
C PHE A 537 -9.09 29.05 -41.63
N GLN A 538 -9.32 27.75 -41.41
CA GLN A 538 -9.06 26.75 -42.43
C GLN A 538 -10.33 26.59 -43.27
N VAL A 539 -10.36 27.20 -44.45
CA VAL A 539 -11.32 26.81 -45.49
C VAL A 539 -10.66 25.66 -46.25
N GLU A 540 -11.02 24.42 -45.95
CA GLU A 540 -10.81 23.34 -46.91
C GLU A 540 -11.60 23.66 -48.19
N PRO A 541 -11.02 23.46 -49.40
CA PRO A 541 -11.80 23.35 -50.62
C PRO A 541 -12.78 22.18 -50.59
#